data_AF-A0A933GXA3-F1
#
_entry.id   AF-A0A933GXA3-F1
#
_cell.length_a   1.000
_cell.length_b   1.000
_cell.length_c   1.000
_cell.angle_alpha   90.00
_cell.angle_beta   90.00
_cell.angle_gamma   90.00
#
_symmetry.space_group_name_H-M   'P 1'
#
loop_
_entity.id
_entity.type
_entity.pdbx_description
1 polymer ?
#
loop_
_entity_poly.entity_id
_entity_poly.type
_entity_poly.pdbx_seq_one_letter_code
_entity_poly.pdbx_strand_id
1 'polypeptide(L)'
;MNCQRRAVAPRTLIASVLAAFALAACESSRDPEARWQDPDDMPPARCSIHGTRMEAKLLIIEYGLYRPGGEDQRYWNAREKGFPFTDDPLLGGCIVSECKEAGAYVCRECCAEAQKWITANAPSLKPRTVLRPPYPKP
;
A
#
# COMPACT_ATOMS: atom_id res chain seq x y z
N MET A 1 13.14 12.14 0.78
CA MET A 1 13.90 11.28 1.70
C MET A 1 13.98 9.95 0.99
N ASN A 2 15.06 9.78 0.22
CA ASN A 2 15.29 8.55 -0.53
C ASN A 2 15.69 7.47 0.47
N CYS A 3 14.97 6.35 0.48
CA CYS A 3 15.37 5.13 1.18
C CYS A 3 16.59 4.56 0.44
N GLN A 4 17.75 5.22 0.60
CA GLN A 4 18.97 4.83 -0.09
C GLN A 4 19.57 3.60 0.58
N ARG A 5 19.60 2.54 -0.22
CA ARG A 5 20.23 1.24 0.04
C ARG A 5 21.69 1.43 0.47
N ARG A 6 22.07 0.90 1.64
CA ARG A 6 23.47 0.54 1.90
C ARG A 6 23.75 -0.78 1.19
N ALA A 7 24.37 -0.70 0.00
CA ALA A 7 24.93 -1.87 -0.65
C ALA A 7 26.12 -2.38 0.19
N VAL A 8 25.99 -3.57 0.76
CA VAL A 8 27.11 -4.28 1.39
C VAL A 8 27.89 -4.97 0.27
N ALA A 9 29.08 -4.47 -0.03
CA ALA A 9 29.97 -5.07 -1.03
C ALA A 9 30.62 -6.35 -0.47
N PRO A 10 30.49 -7.52 -1.13
CA PRO A 10 31.24 -8.70 -0.75
C PRO A 10 32.68 -8.60 -1.27
N ARG A 11 33.64 -8.55 -0.35
CA ARG A 11 35.07 -8.67 -0.65
C ARG A 11 35.37 -10.06 -1.21
N THR A 12 35.82 -10.10 -2.46
CA THR A 12 36.16 -11.30 -3.23
C THR A 12 37.62 -11.69 -2.98
N LEU A 13 37.88 -12.96 -2.62
CA LEU A 13 39.17 -13.62 -2.88
C LEU A 13 38.93 -15.08 -3.32
N ILE A 14 39.00 -15.27 -4.64
CA ILE A 14 39.65 -16.35 -5.42
C ILE A 14 39.59 -17.79 -4.86
N ALA A 15 38.94 -18.71 -5.59
CA ALA A 15 39.62 -19.82 -6.31
C ALA A 15 38.65 -20.89 -6.88
N SER A 16 39.00 -21.40 -8.06
CA SER A 16 38.77 -22.78 -8.54
C SER A 16 37.44 -23.15 -9.24
N VAL A 17 37.49 -22.95 -10.56
CA VAL A 17 36.95 -23.78 -11.66
C VAL A 17 36.44 -25.17 -11.22
N LEU A 18 35.12 -25.33 -11.00
CA LEU A 18 34.31 -26.57 -11.14
C LEU A 18 32.82 -26.37 -10.73
N ALA A 19 32.17 -25.26 -11.10
CA ALA A 19 30.78 -24.99 -10.71
C ALA A 19 29.95 -24.33 -11.82
N ALA A 20 29.86 -24.96 -12.99
CA ALA A 20 29.09 -24.45 -14.13
C ALA A 20 27.57 -24.71 -14.04
N PHE A 21 27.03 -25.21 -12.92
CA PHE A 21 25.60 -25.56 -12.79
C PHE A 21 24.93 -25.15 -11.47
N ALA A 22 25.47 -24.15 -10.76
CA ALA A 22 24.91 -23.72 -9.45
C ALA A 22 24.73 -22.21 -9.28
N LEU A 23 24.63 -21.43 -10.37
CA LEU A 23 24.45 -19.96 -10.30
C LEU A 23 23.10 -19.45 -10.83
N ALA A 24 22.15 -20.33 -11.14
CA ALA A 24 20.81 -19.92 -11.59
C ALA A 24 19.75 -19.93 -10.49
N ALA A 25 20.12 -20.17 -9.23
CA ALA A 25 19.16 -20.33 -8.14
C ALA A 25 19.58 -19.55 -6.89
N CYS A 26 19.70 -18.22 -6.98
CA CYS A 26 19.75 -17.39 -5.76
C CYS A 26 19.48 -15.90 -6.02
N GLU A 27 18.39 -15.56 -6.71
CA GLU A 27 17.90 -14.16 -6.72
C GLU A 27 16.37 -14.11 -6.70
N SER A 28 15.79 -14.91 -5.81
CA SER A 28 14.36 -14.89 -5.48
C SER A 28 14.14 -14.62 -3.99
N SER A 29 15.02 -13.83 -3.36
CA SER A 29 14.59 -13.03 -2.21
C SER A 29 13.86 -11.82 -2.77
N ARG A 30 12.64 -12.04 -3.30
CA ARG A 30 11.67 -10.96 -3.40
C ARG A 30 11.46 -10.48 -1.98
N ASP A 31 12.11 -9.38 -1.62
CA ASP A 31 11.77 -8.65 -0.41
C ASP A 31 10.25 -8.44 -0.43
N PRO A 32 9.49 -9.00 0.52
CA PRO A 32 8.07 -8.69 0.62
C PRO A 32 7.84 -7.18 0.86
N GLU A 33 8.90 -6.45 1.29
CA GLU A 33 8.93 -5.00 1.47
C GLU A 33 9.15 -4.22 0.17
N ALA A 34 9.60 -4.84 -0.93
CA ALA A 34 9.77 -4.16 -2.22
C ALA A 34 8.46 -3.93 -2.98
N ARG A 35 7.31 -4.23 -2.36
CA ARG A 35 5.98 -4.13 -2.99
C ARG A 35 5.28 -2.78 -2.79
N TRP A 36 5.89 -1.86 -2.05
CA TRP A 36 5.38 -0.50 -1.91
C TRP A 36 5.79 0.31 -3.14
N GLN A 37 5.01 0.14 -4.21
CA GLN A 37 5.29 0.71 -5.53
C GLN A 37 5.15 2.23 -5.50
N ASP A 38 6.11 2.92 -6.13
CA ASP A 38 5.91 4.32 -6.51
C ASP A 38 4.65 4.38 -7.42
N PRO A 39 3.66 5.23 -7.14
CA PRO A 39 2.47 5.36 -7.99
C PRO A 39 2.79 5.58 -9.47
N ASP A 40 3.92 6.22 -9.80
CA ASP A 40 4.35 6.47 -11.17
C ASP A 40 4.79 5.20 -11.91
N ASP A 41 5.22 4.16 -11.18
CA ASP A 41 5.65 2.86 -11.72
C ASP A 41 4.49 1.83 -11.81
N MET A 42 3.30 2.17 -11.30
CA MET A 42 2.16 1.27 -11.28
C MET A 42 1.51 1.18 -12.67
N PRO A 43 1.28 -0.03 -13.23
CA PRO A 43 0.59 -0.17 -14.51
C PRO A 43 -0.85 0.34 -14.42
N PRO A 44 -1.50 0.70 -15.54
CA PRO A 44 -2.91 1.08 -15.54
C PRO A 44 -3.79 -0.08 -15.05
N ALA A 45 -4.74 0.21 -14.18
CA ALA A 45 -5.68 -0.77 -13.63
C ALA A 45 -7.14 -0.30 -13.75
N ARG A 46 -8.07 -1.26 -13.70
CA ARG A 46 -9.52 -1.02 -13.71
C ARG A 46 -10.18 -1.57 -12.44
N CYS A 47 -11.16 -0.84 -11.91
CA CYS A 47 -11.95 -1.27 -10.77
C CYS A 47 -12.75 -2.52 -11.14
N SER A 48 -12.70 -3.56 -10.31
CA SER A 48 -13.45 -4.81 -10.55
C SER A 48 -14.96 -4.66 -10.32
N ILE A 49 -15.39 -3.61 -9.62
CA ILE A 49 -16.81 -3.33 -9.34
C ILE A 49 -17.38 -2.40 -10.41
N HIS A 50 -16.72 -1.27 -10.65
CA HIS A 50 -17.22 -0.19 -11.52
C HIS A 50 -16.73 -0.27 -12.96
N GLY A 51 -15.69 -1.07 -13.26
CA GLY A 51 -15.08 -1.17 -14.58
C GLY A 51 -14.31 0.08 -15.05
N THR A 52 -14.32 1.16 -14.24
CA THR A 52 -13.63 2.41 -14.52
C THR A 52 -12.13 2.32 -14.26
N ARG A 53 -11.37 3.22 -14.90
CA ARG A 53 -9.92 3.31 -14.67
C ARG A 53 -9.66 3.80 -13.25
N MET A 54 -8.74 3.14 -12.56
CA MET A 54 -8.30 3.54 -11.22
C MET A 54 -7.10 4.50 -11.30
N GLU A 55 -6.98 5.34 -10.29
CA GLU A 55 -5.85 6.25 -10.08
C GLU A 55 -4.83 5.57 -9.16
N ALA A 56 -3.56 5.56 -9.54
CA ALA A 56 -2.50 5.19 -8.61
C ALA A 56 -2.25 6.36 -7.66
N LYS A 57 -2.29 6.12 -6.35
CA LYS A 57 -2.06 7.14 -5.31
C LYS A 57 -1.15 6.60 -4.23
N LEU A 58 -0.35 7.49 -3.66
CA LEU A 58 0.43 7.22 -2.46
C LEU A 58 -0.50 7.39 -1.24
N LEU A 59 -0.76 6.31 -0.52
CA LEU A 59 -1.61 6.30 0.68
C LEU A 59 -0.78 6.04 1.93
N ILE A 60 -1.23 6.58 3.08
CA ILE A 60 -0.59 6.34 4.38
C ILE A 60 -0.81 4.89 4.81
N ILE A 61 0.20 4.31 5.44
CA ILE A 61 0.11 3.02 6.12
C ILE A 61 -0.08 3.25 7.62
N GLU A 62 -1.22 2.80 8.15
CA GLU A 62 -1.47 2.70 9.59
C GLU A 62 -0.99 1.35 10.12
N TYR A 63 -0.08 1.38 11.09
CA TYR A 63 0.44 0.19 11.78
C TYR A 63 -0.17 0.04 13.16
N GLY A 64 -0.10 -1.19 13.66
CA GLY A 64 -0.51 -1.56 15.01
C GLY A 64 -1.77 -2.42 15.01
N LEU A 65 -2.19 -2.82 16.22
CA LEU A 65 -3.42 -3.58 16.38
C LEU A 65 -4.62 -2.65 16.20
N TYR A 66 -5.09 -2.56 14.95
CA TYR A 66 -6.31 -1.84 14.62
C TYR A 66 -7.52 -2.64 15.13
N ARG A 67 -8.27 -2.09 16.09
CA ARG A 67 -9.49 -2.70 16.62
C ARG A 67 -10.69 -1.80 16.26
N PRO A 68 -11.39 -2.08 15.15
CA PRO A 68 -12.57 -1.30 14.78
C PRO A 68 -13.62 -1.42 15.87
N GLY A 69 -14.25 -0.30 16.24
CA GLY A 69 -15.32 -0.26 17.24
C GLY A 69 -16.52 0.55 16.74
N GLY A 70 -17.73 0.14 17.12
CA GLY A 70 -18.95 0.88 16.83
C GLY A 70 -19.17 1.14 15.33
N GLU A 71 -19.32 2.42 14.96
CA GLU A 71 -19.54 2.86 13.57
C GLU A 71 -18.39 2.45 12.64
N ASP A 72 -17.17 2.43 13.16
CA ASP A 72 -15.99 2.12 12.36
C ASP A 72 -15.98 0.65 11.90
N GLN A 73 -16.34 -0.29 12.77
CA GLN A 73 -16.52 -1.70 12.39
C GLN A 73 -17.57 -1.85 11.28
N ARG A 74 -18.67 -1.08 11.36
CA ARG A 74 -19.72 -1.11 10.33
C ARG A 74 -19.20 -0.57 9.00
N TYR A 75 -18.38 0.48 9.04
CA TYR A 75 -17.74 1.04 7.85
C TYR A 75 -16.81 0.02 7.19
N TRP A 76 -15.90 -0.60 7.94
CA TRP A 76 -14.98 -1.62 7.40
C TRP A 76 -15.72 -2.79 6.75
N ASN A 77 -16.78 -3.28 7.39
CA ASN A 77 -17.62 -4.35 6.84
C ASN A 77 -18.32 -3.93 5.53
N ALA A 78 -18.78 -2.68 5.44
CA ALA A 78 -19.40 -2.14 4.21
C ALA A 78 -18.36 -1.94 3.10
N ARG A 79 -17.18 -1.41 3.45
CA ARG A 79 -16.06 -1.16 2.54
C ARG A 79 -15.59 -2.42 1.85
N GLU A 80 -15.34 -3.49 2.60
CA GLU A 80 -14.84 -4.76 2.04
C GLU A 80 -15.72 -5.35 0.95
N LYS A 81 -17.04 -5.09 1.01
CA LYS A 81 -18.03 -5.69 0.10
C LYS A 81 -18.55 -4.73 -0.96
N GLY A 82 -18.68 -3.45 -0.64
CA GLY A 82 -19.30 -2.45 -1.51
C GLY A 82 -18.28 -1.61 -2.28
N PHE A 83 -17.25 -1.12 -1.60
CA PHE A 83 -16.33 -0.11 -2.13
C PHE A 83 -14.89 -0.37 -1.66
N PRO A 84 -14.20 -1.41 -2.16
CA PRO A 84 -12.91 -1.84 -1.62
C PRO A 84 -11.73 -0.94 -2.07
N PHE A 85 -11.88 -0.17 -3.15
CA PHE A 85 -10.83 0.67 -3.73
C PHE A 85 -10.98 2.14 -3.34
N THR A 86 -11.13 2.43 -2.05
CA THR A 86 -11.15 3.80 -1.50
C THR A 86 -9.74 4.35 -1.27
N ASP A 87 -9.66 5.64 -0.96
CA ASP A 87 -8.46 6.36 -0.51
C ASP A 87 -8.27 6.32 1.02
N ASP A 88 -8.81 5.29 1.68
CA ASP A 88 -8.56 5.04 3.10
C ASP A 88 -7.09 4.66 3.35
N PRO A 89 -6.56 4.90 4.56
CA PRO A 89 -5.26 4.40 4.95
C PRO A 89 -5.14 2.87 4.78
N LEU A 90 -3.96 2.44 4.34
CA LEU A 90 -3.59 1.04 4.22
C LEU A 90 -3.28 0.47 5.60
N LEU A 91 -3.68 -0.78 5.87
CA LEU A 91 -3.33 -1.46 7.12
C LEU A 91 -2.01 -2.20 6.94
N GLY A 92 -0.95 -1.72 7.61
CA GLY A 92 0.40 -2.29 7.55
C GLY A 92 0.61 -3.52 8.44
N GLY A 93 -0.43 -3.94 9.17
CA GLY A 93 -0.35 -5.02 10.15
C GLY A 93 0.17 -4.60 11.52
N CYS A 94 0.44 -5.58 12.38
CA CYS A 94 0.77 -5.34 13.78
C CYS A 94 2.21 -4.87 14.03
N ILE A 95 3.15 -5.27 13.17
CA ILE A 95 4.57 -4.94 13.32
C ILE A 95 4.82 -3.61 12.62
N VAL A 96 5.21 -2.60 13.40
CA VAL A 96 5.49 -1.26 12.88
C VAL A 96 6.76 -1.30 12.02
N SER A 97 6.65 -0.90 10.75
CA SER A 97 7.80 -0.68 9.86
C SER A 97 8.11 0.82 9.72
N GLU A 98 9.32 1.12 9.24
CA GLU A 98 9.77 2.48 8.91
C GLU A 98 9.01 3.06 7.71
N CYS A 99 8.55 2.22 6.78
CA CYS A 99 7.77 2.65 5.63
C CYS A 99 6.38 3.16 6.06
N LYS A 100 6.04 4.42 5.79
CA LYS A 100 4.77 5.03 6.23
C LYS A 100 3.76 5.24 5.10
N GLU A 101 4.13 4.94 3.87
CA GLU A 101 3.36 5.25 2.67
C GLU A 101 3.53 4.14 1.64
N ALA A 102 2.50 3.88 0.84
CA ALA A 102 2.58 2.95 -0.27
C ALA A 102 1.62 3.30 -1.41
N GLY A 103 2.04 2.98 -2.64
CA GLY A 103 1.18 3.07 -3.81
C GLY A 103 0.01 2.10 -3.73
N ALA A 104 -1.18 2.61 -4.02
CA ALA A 104 -2.42 1.85 -4.10
C ALA A 104 -3.30 2.37 -5.25
N TYR A 105 -4.18 1.50 -5.75
CA TYR A 105 -5.19 1.90 -6.73
C TYR A 105 -6.45 2.38 -6.04
N VAL A 106 -6.89 3.58 -6.41
CA VAL A 106 -8.09 4.23 -5.91
C VAL A 106 -9.10 4.38 -7.04
N CYS A 107 -10.34 3.98 -6.78
CA CYS A 107 -11.47 4.18 -7.68
C CYS A 107 -12.32 5.35 -7.19
N ARG A 108 -12.51 6.35 -8.06
CA ARG A 108 -13.33 7.54 -7.75
C ARG A 108 -14.77 7.20 -7.36
N GLU A 109 -15.35 6.15 -7.98
CA GLU A 109 -16.71 5.72 -7.69
C GLU A 109 -16.81 5.01 -6.33
N CYS A 110 -15.84 4.15 -5.98
CA CYS A 110 -15.72 3.58 -4.63
C CYS A 110 -15.63 4.69 -3.57
N CYS A 111 -14.82 5.73 -3.78
CA CYS A 111 -14.74 6.87 -2.85
C CYS A 111 -16.08 7.59 -2.70
N ALA A 112 -16.80 7.81 -3.80
CA ALA A 112 -18.11 8.46 -3.76
C ALA A 112 -19.16 7.62 -3.02
N GLU A 113 -19.14 6.29 -3.22
CA GLU A 113 -20.03 5.35 -2.51
C GLU A 113 -19.69 5.27 -1.02
N ALA A 114 -18.40 5.23 -0.66
CA ALA A 114 -17.94 5.28 0.72
C ALA A 114 -18.45 6.53 1.43
N GLN A 115 -18.31 7.69 0.78
CA GLN A 115 -18.77 8.96 1.34
C GLN A 115 -20.29 8.99 1.53
N LYS A 116 -21.07 8.50 0.56
CA LYS A 116 -22.54 8.37 0.69
C LYS A 116 -22.90 7.45 1.86
N TRP A 117 -22.19 6.33 2.00
CA TRP A 117 -22.42 5.39 3.08
C TRP A 117 -22.14 6.02 4.45
N ILE A 118 -21.00 6.71 4.59
CA ILE A 118 -20.61 7.42 5.82
C ILE A 118 -21.69 8.42 6.22
N THR A 119 -22.10 9.29 5.29
CA THR A 119 -23.12 10.30 5.55
C THR A 119 -24.47 9.70 5.99
N ALA A 120 -24.84 8.53 5.45
CA ALA A 120 -26.12 7.89 5.78
C ALA A 120 -26.08 7.02 7.04
N ASN A 121 -24.93 6.40 7.37
CA ASN A 121 -24.88 5.31 8.35
C ASN A 121 -23.97 5.57 9.54
N ALA A 122 -23.05 6.53 9.41
CA ALA A 122 -22.00 6.79 10.38
C ALA A 122 -21.59 8.29 10.33
N PRO A 123 -22.52 9.22 10.59
CA PRO A 123 -22.26 10.66 10.46
C PRO A 123 -21.21 11.16 11.46
N SER A 124 -20.89 10.38 12.49
CA SER A 124 -19.82 10.71 13.45
C SER A 124 -18.42 10.34 12.94
N LEU A 125 -18.32 9.44 11.94
CA LEU A 125 -17.05 9.14 11.28
C LEU A 125 -16.60 10.35 10.46
N LYS A 126 -15.42 10.86 10.79
CA LYS A 126 -14.75 11.84 9.93
C LYS A 126 -14.27 11.12 8.67
N PRO A 127 -14.42 11.72 7.47
CA PRO A 127 -13.80 11.20 6.26
C PRO A 127 -12.32 10.94 6.53
N ARG A 128 -11.87 9.71 6.30
CA ARG A 128 -10.46 9.31 6.48
C ARG A 128 -9.55 9.79 5.35
N THR A 129 -10.10 10.61 4.45
CA THR A 129 -9.37 11.26 3.35
C THR A 129 -8.04 11.77 3.84
N VAL A 130 -6.98 11.23 3.25
CA VAL A 130 -5.60 11.63 3.48
C VAL A 130 -5.40 13.03 2.93
N LEU A 131 -5.80 14.05 3.69
CA LEU A 131 -5.35 15.41 3.48
C LEU A 131 -4.21 15.66 4.46
N ARG A 132 -3.02 15.20 4.11
CA ARG A 132 -1.81 15.95 4.46
C ARG A 132 -1.36 16.74 3.23
N PRO A 133 -0.97 18.03 3.38
CA PRO A 133 -0.25 18.73 2.32
C PRO A 133 0.99 17.90 1.94
N PRO A 134 1.47 17.98 0.68
CA PRO A 134 2.66 17.28 0.26
C PRO A 134 3.77 17.60 1.26
N TYR A 135 4.33 16.57 1.91
CA TYR A 135 5.52 16.75 2.70
C TYR A 135 6.57 17.43 1.81
N PRO A 136 7.23 18.51 2.26
CA PRO A 136 8.33 19.08 1.50
C PRO A 136 9.35 17.97 1.29
N LYS A 137 9.69 17.71 0.03
CA LYS A 137 10.82 16.84 -0.31
C LYS A 137 12.05 17.44 0.41
N PRO A 138 12.78 16.66 1.22
CA PRO A 138 14.01 17.12 1.85
C PRO A 138 15.09 17.39 0.81
#